data_AF-A0A0A1U744-F1
#
_entry.id   AF-A0A0A1U744-F1
#
_cell.length_a   1.000
_cell.length_b   1.000
_cell.length_c   1.000
_cell.angle_alpha   90.00
_cell.angle_beta   90.00
_cell.angle_gamma   90.00
#
_symmetry.space_group_name_H-M   'P 1'
#
loop_
_entity.id
_entity.type
_entity.pdbx_description
1 polymer ?
#
loop_
_entity_poly.entity_id
_entity_poly.type
_entity_poly.pdbx_seq_one_letter_code
_entity_poly.pdbx_strand_id
1 'polypeptide(L)'
;MFGLFHRKEHIKDPHKQQVDALRKQLDVKKYSLPSHTELRVDIKKGRIEKLIRTKQIAPIYPTEDPYCEDDKVCMICFETVRQGMNCLNCCSGKRYICSNCLVTHPKFNANEVTLFCDVCQKHTTLSISVVDIEKEADKMLHRPTTNNDIAALVKSSNENYQEKKKKKLIGVNKDVIEKFKLFGIELRDDIPPEKYNAIDLNLITDQEMATTLLMSIE
;
A
#
# COMPACT_ATOMS: atom_id res chain seq x y z
N MET A 1 -45.47 -44.74 6.26
CA MET A 1 -44.80 -44.27 5.03
C MET A 1 -44.63 -42.75 5.14
N PHE A 2 -43.62 -42.29 5.90
CA PHE A 2 -43.29 -40.85 6.02
C PHE A 2 -41.80 -40.69 5.74
N GLY A 3 -41.48 -40.17 4.55
CA GLY A 3 -40.11 -39.84 4.17
C GLY A 3 -39.72 -38.51 4.81
N LEU A 4 -38.76 -38.56 5.75
CA LEU A 4 -38.10 -37.38 6.28
C LEU A 4 -37.14 -36.84 5.23
N PHE A 5 -37.52 -35.75 4.56
CA PHE A 5 -36.59 -34.95 3.77
C PHE A 5 -35.67 -34.19 4.71
N HIS A 6 -34.47 -34.71 4.96
CA HIS A 6 -33.38 -33.91 5.52
C HIS A 6 -32.93 -32.89 4.47
N ARG A 7 -33.39 -31.66 4.63
CA ARG A 7 -32.87 -30.48 3.93
C ARG A 7 -31.43 -30.29 4.40
N LYS A 8 -30.45 -30.76 3.61
CA LYS A 8 -29.03 -30.46 3.87
C LYS A 8 -28.86 -28.95 3.76
N GLU A 9 -28.65 -28.29 4.89
CA GLU A 9 -28.20 -26.90 4.90
C GLU A 9 -26.82 -26.86 4.23
N HIS A 10 -26.76 -26.25 3.04
CA HIS A 10 -25.50 -25.99 2.37
C HIS A 10 -24.71 -24.98 3.20
N ILE A 11 -23.74 -25.46 3.98
CA ILE A 11 -22.70 -24.62 4.58
C ILE A 11 -21.97 -23.95 3.41
N LYS A 12 -22.22 -22.66 3.23
CA LYS A 12 -21.63 -21.86 2.17
C LYS A 12 -20.19 -21.52 2.56
N ASP A 13 -19.26 -21.79 1.65
CA ASP A 13 -17.84 -21.44 1.79
C ASP A 13 -17.65 -19.95 2.14
N PRO A 14 -17.06 -19.62 3.32
CA PRO A 14 -16.81 -18.25 3.74
C PRO A 14 -16.00 -17.45 2.75
N HIS A 15 -15.03 -18.08 2.07
CA HIS A 15 -14.20 -17.40 1.07
C HIS A 15 -15.05 -16.94 -0.10
N LYS A 16 -15.84 -17.87 -0.65
CA LYS A 16 -16.77 -17.58 -1.73
C LYS A 16 -17.77 -16.48 -1.36
N GLN A 17 -18.28 -16.47 -0.12
CA GLN A 17 -19.16 -15.40 0.35
C GLN A 17 -18.47 -14.03 0.34
N GLN A 18 -17.21 -13.96 0.78
CA GLN A 18 -16.44 -12.72 0.81
C GLN A 18 -16.14 -12.19 -0.59
N VAL A 19 -15.73 -13.08 -1.49
CA VAL A 19 -15.54 -12.75 -2.92
C VAL A 19 -16.83 -12.21 -3.53
N ASP A 20 -17.96 -12.87 -3.31
CA ASP A 20 -19.26 -12.44 -3.84
C ASP A 20 -19.70 -11.09 -3.26
N ALA A 21 -19.44 -10.85 -1.97
CA ALA A 21 -19.69 -9.56 -1.32
C ALA A 21 -18.84 -8.44 -1.94
N LEU A 22 -17.53 -8.66 -2.12
CA LEU A 22 -16.62 -7.70 -2.76
C LEU A 22 -17.01 -7.42 -4.22
N ARG A 23 -17.36 -8.45 -5.00
CA ARG A 23 -17.85 -8.28 -6.38
C ARG A 23 -19.07 -7.37 -6.42
N LYS A 24 -20.00 -7.57 -5.48
CA LYS A 24 -21.21 -6.76 -5.38
C LYS A 24 -20.90 -5.33 -4.94
N GLN A 25 -19.96 -5.14 -4.02
CA GLN A 25 -19.50 -3.82 -3.60
C GLN A 25 -18.80 -3.06 -4.75
N LEU A 26 -18.00 -3.74 -5.56
CA LEU A 26 -17.30 -3.16 -6.70
C LEU A 26 -18.21 -3.00 -7.95
N ASP A 27 -19.48 -3.44 -7.90
CA ASP A 27 -20.45 -3.18 -8.97
C ASP A 27 -20.91 -1.72 -8.93
N VAL A 28 -20.14 -0.88 -9.61
CA VAL A 28 -20.36 0.57 -9.67
C VAL A 28 -21.53 0.98 -10.58
N LYS A 29 -22.28 0.06 -11.22
CA LYS A 29 -23.34 0.43 -12.19
C LYS A 29 -24.40 1.38 -11.62
N LYS A 30 -24.73 1.21 -10.33
CA LYS A 30 -25.72 2.04 -9.61
C LYS A 30 -25.09 3.00 -8.61
N TYR A 31 -23.77 3.23 -8.69
CA TYR A 31 -23.04 4.04 -7.74
C TYR A 31 -23.60 5.47 -7.61
N SER A 32 -23.75 5.94 -6.39
CA SER A 32 -24.07 7.33 -6.05
C SER A 32 -23.01 7.87 -5.10
N LEU A 33 -22.63 9.13 -5.28
CA LEU A 33 -21.63 9.76 -4.43
C LEU A 33 -22.16 9.88 -2.99
N PRO A 34 -21.35 9.56 -1.96
CA PRO A 34 -21.72 9.77 -0.56
C PRO A 34 -22.19 11.21 -0.30
N SER A 35 -23.14 11.38 0.63
CA SER A 35 -23.73 12.69 0.95
C SER A 35 -22.73 13.70 1.50
N HIS A 36 -21.70 13.22 2.20
CA HIS A 36 -20.64 14.03 2.80
C HIS A 36 -19.46 14.28 1.85
N THR A 37 -19.52 13.85 0.59
CA THR A 37 -18.43 14.10 -0.35
C THR A 37 -18.41 15.56 -0.78
N GLU A 38 -17.35 16.26 -0.40
CA GLU A 38 -17.09 17.61 -0.84
C GLU A 38 -16.58 17.61 -2.29
N LEU A 39 -17.15 18.50 -3.11
CA LEU A 39 -16.75 18.70 -4.49
C LEU A 39 -16.35 20.15 -4.69
N ARG A 40 -15.39 20.38 -5.59
CA ARG A 40 -15.10 21.73 -6.08
C ARG A 40 -16.32 22.31 -6.79
N VAL A 41 -16.48 23.63 -6.70
CA VAL A 41 -17.63 24.38 -7.25
C VAL A 41 -17.81 24.16 -8.76
N ASP A 42 -16.71 23.97 -9.50
CA ASP A 42 -16.72 23.73 -10.94
C ASP A 42 -17.08 22.29 -11.34
N ILE A 43 -17.16 21.36 -10.38
CA ILE A 43 -17.38 19.94 -10.62
C ILE A 43 -18.81 19.55 -10.21
N LYS A 44 -19.61 19.13 -11.19
CA LYS A 44 -20.97 18.63 -10.94
C LYS A 44 -20.94 17.21 -10.38
N LYS A 45 -21.71 16.94 -9.32
CA LYS A 45 -21.88 15.59 -8.73
C LYS A 45 -22.18 14.51 -9.77
N GLY A 46 -23.16 14.74 -10.64
CA GLY A 46 -23.53 13.77 -11.68
C GLY A 46 -22.41 13.44 -12.68
N ARG A 47 -21.44 14.36 -12.88
CA ARG A 47 -20.25 14.10 -13.71
C ARG A 47 -19.34 13.08 -13.04
N ILE A 48 -19.06 13.24 -11.75
CA ILE A 48 -18.23 12.32 -10.95
C ILE A 48 -18.88 10.95 -10.86
N GLU A 49 -20.18 10.89 -10.57
CA GLU A 49 -20.92 9.62 -10.55
C GLU A 49 -20.86 8.90 -11.90
N LYS A 50 -21.01 9.65 -13.01
CA LYS A 50 -20.85 9.08 -14.36
C LYS A 50 -19.45 8.51 -14.56
N LEU A 51 -18.38 9.25 -14.18
CA LEU A 51 -16.99 8.78 -14.29
C LEU A 51 -16.74 7.49 -13.50
N ILE A 52 -17.34 7.37 -12.31
CA ILE A 52 -17.22 6.16 -11.49
C ILE A 52 -17.99 5.00 -12.13
N ARG A 53 -19.23 5.23 -12.56
CA ARG A 53 -20.06 4.22 -13.24
C ARG A 53 -19.43 3.70 -14.53
N THR A 54 -18.73 4.56 -15.27
CA THR A 54 -17.99 4.21 -16.49
C THR A 54 -16.56 3.73 -16.23
N LYS A 55 -16.17 3.54 -14.96
CA LYS A 55 -14.84 3.04 -14.55
C LYS A 55 -13.68 3.90 -15.09
N GLN A 56 -13.86 5.22 -15.16
CA GLN A 56 -12.81 6.16 -15.51
C GLN A 56 -12.07 6.70 -14.27
N ILE A 57 -12.74 6.76 -13.11
CA ILE A 57 -12.13 7.02 -11.80
C ILE A 57 -12.63 5.99 -10.78
N ALA A 58 -11.84 5.74 -9.73
CA ALA A 58 -12.19 4.79 -8.68
C ALA A 58 -13.42 5.26 -7.86
N PRO A 59 -14.25 4.35 -7.34
CA PRO A 59 -15.35 4.72 -6.45
C PRO A 59 -14.83 5.30 -5.12
N ILE A 60 -15.65 6.11 -4.45
CA ILE A 60 -15.40 6.57 -3.08
C ILE A 60 -16.23 5.67 -2.16
N TYR A 61 -15.59 4.62 -1.65
CA TYR A 61 -16.18 3.80 -0.60
C TYR A 61 -15.54 4.18 0.73
N PRO A 62 -16.34 4.54 1.75
CA PRO A 62 -15.83 4.59 3.11
C PRO A 62 -15.38 3.18 3.49
N THR A 63 -14.18 3.05 4.03
CA THR A 63 -13.74 1.81 4.65
C THR A 63 -13.19 2.11 6.04
N GLU A 64 -13.56 1.26 6.99
CA GLU A 64 -13.00 1.21 8.35
C GLU A 64 -11.91 0.13 8.44
N ASP A 65 -11.49 -0.43 7.30
CA ASP A 65 -10.50 -1.48 7.25
C ASP A 65 -9.11 -0.91 7.61
N PRO A 66 -8.37 -1.56 8.51
CA PRO A 66 -7.05 -1.17 8.93
C PRO A 66 -6.07 -1.37 7.79
N TYR A 67 -5.01 -0.58 7.86
CA TYR A 67 -3.86 -0.58 6.99
C TYR A 67 -3.29 -1.99 6.76
N CYS A 68 -2.95 -2.31 5.51
CA CYS A 68 -2.10 -3.44 5.14
C CYS A 68 -0.87 -2.92 4.39
N GLU A 69 0.31 -3.50 4.64
CA GLU A 69 1.59 -3.07 4.04
C GLU A 69 1.57 -3.11 2.49
N ASP A 70 0.77 -3.99 1.91
CA ASP A 70 0.56 -4.13 0.47
C ASP A 70 -0.43 -3.11 -0.13
N ASP A 71 -1.10 -2.31 0.71
CA ASP A 71 -2.14 -1.40 0.27
C ASP A 71 -1.55 -0.14 -0.35
N LYS A 72 -2.24 0.36 -1.37
CA LYS A 72 -1.82 1.57 -2.07
C LYS A 72 -2.14 2.76 -1.18
N VAL A 73 -1.17 3.66 -1.05
CA VAL A 73 -1.25 4.86 -0.22
C VAL A 73 -1.54 6.08 -1.08
N CYS A 74 -2.52 6.90 -0.66
CA CYS A 74 -2.83 8.15 -1.33
C CYS A 74 -1.68 9.13 -1.16
N MET A 75 -1.16 9.69 -2.26
CA MET A 75 -0.05 10.65 -2.23
C MET A 75 -0.40 12.01 -1.58
N ILE A 76 -1.67 12.24 -1.23
CA ILE A 76 -2.14 13.51 -0.64
C ILE A 76 -2.48 13.32 0.83
N CYS A 77 -3.37 12.38 1.16
CA CYS A 77 -3.84 12.18 2.53
C CYS A 77 -3.16 11.02 3.25
N PHE A 78 -2.28 10.27 2.59
CA PHE A 78 -1.59 9.10 3.13
C PHE A 78 -2.48 7.95 3.63
N GLU A 79 -3.78 8.04 3.39
CA GLU A 79 -4.73 6.96 3.68
C GLU A 79 -4.63 5.84 2.63
N THR A 80 -4.92 4.62 3.06
CA THR A 80 -5.03 3.44 2.20
C THR A 80 -6.45 3.21 1.75
N VAL A 81 -6.64 2.87 0.48
CA VAL A 81 -7.96 2.51 -0.08
C VAL A 81 -7.88 1.14 -0.75
N ARG A 82 -8.50 0.15 -0.12
CA ARG A 82 -8.53 -1.25 -0.60
C ARG A 82 -9.38 -1.44 -1.85
N GLN A 83 -10.49 -0.71 -1.99
CA GLN A 83 -11.44 -0.89 -3.10
C GLN A 83 -11.02 -0.19 -4.42
N GLY A 84 -9.73 0.16 -4.54
CA GLY A 84 -9.15 0.70 -5.77
C GLY A 84 -8.85 2.18 -5.66
N MET A 85 -7.82 2.60 -6.39
CA MET A 85 -7.31 3.97 -6.34
C MET A 85 -7.00 4.51 -7.73
N ASN A 86 -7.07 5.82 -7.90
CA ASN A 86 -6.69 6.45 -9.17
C ASN A 86 -5.17 6.43 -9.27
N CYS A 87 -4.67 5.95 -10.39
CA CYS A 87 -3.26 5.84 -10.71
C CYS A 87 -2.87 6.97 -11.64
N LEU A 88 -1.90 7.76 -11.21
CA LEU A 88 -1.21 8.75 -12.00
C LEU A 88 0.08 8.13 -12.55
N ASN A 89 0.18 8.03 -13.87
CA ASN A 89 1.39 7.55 -14.56
C ASN A 89 2.14 8.75 -15.17
N CYS A 90 2.97 9.46 -14.39
CA CYS A 90 3.83 10.56 -14.89
C CYS A 90 5.31 10.24 -14.60
N CYS A 91 6.20 11.21 -14.81
CA CYS A 91 7.67 11.16 -14.73
C CYS A 91 8.28 10.50 -13.49
N SER A 92 7.58 10.45 -12.35
CA SER A 92 8.11 9.80 -11.13
C SER A 92 7.52 8.41 -10.91
N GLY A 93 7.07 7.76 -11.98
CA GLY A 93 6.44 6.45 -11.92
C GLY A 93 4.97 6.50 -11.51
N LYS A 94 4.46 5.36 -11.04
CA LYS A 94 3.07 5.19 -10.62
C LYS A 94 2.87 5.82 -9.25
N ARG A 95 1.96 6.79 -9.18
CA ARG A 95 1.49 7.34 -7.90
C ARG A 95 0.00 7.12 -7.79
N TYR A 96 -0.49 7.03 -6.56
CA TYR A 96 -1.89 6.75 -6.32
C TYR A 96 -2.57 7.90 -5.56
N ILE A 97 -3.79 8.22 -5.94
CA ILE A 97 -4.60 9.28 -5.33
C ILE A 97 -6.01 8.76 -5.09
N CYS A 98 -6.49 8.85 -3.84
CA CYS A 98 -7.84 8.46 -3.50
C CYS A 98 -8.85 9.38 -4.19
N SER A 99 -10.05 8.86 -4.49
CA SER A 99 -11.03 9.63 -5.24
C SER A 99 -11.54 10.86 -4.50
N ASN A 100 -11.54 10.86 -3.15
CA ASN A 100 -11.90 12.04 -2.37
C ASN A 100 -10.89 13.19 -2.56
N CYS A 101 -9.59 12.89 -2.45
CA CYS A 101 -8.55 13.89 -2.72
C CYS A 101 -8.50 14.29 -4.20
N LEU A 102 -8.83 13.38 -5.13
CA LEU A 102 -8.83 13.69 -6.55
C LEU A 102 -9.90 14.72 -6.92
N VAL A 103 -11.14 14.53 -6.46
CA VAL A 103 -12.25 15.42 -6.83
C VAL A 103 -12.16 16.80 -6.17
N THR A 104 -11.41 16.91 -5.08
CA THR A 104 -11.11 18.19 -4.43
C THR A 104 -9.81 18.83 -4.92
N HIS A 105 -8.96 18.08 -5.64
CA HIS A 105 -7.67 18.59 -6.11
C HIS A 105 -7.84 19.77 -7.08
N PRO A 106 -7.18 20.92 -6.86
CA PRO A 106 -7.39 22.14 -7.65
C PRO A 106 -6.98 22.01 -9.12
N LYS A 107 -6.06 21.08 -9.43
CA LYS A 107 -5.56 20.84 -10.79
C LYS A 107 -6.14 19.60 -11.48
N PHE A 108 -7.19 19.01 -10.90
CA PHE A 108 -7.93 17.93 -11.55
C PHE A 108 -8.91 18.51 -12.59
N ASN A 109 -8.91 17.93 -13.79
CA ASN A 109 -9.86 18.22 -14.85
C ASN A 109 -10.81 17.02 -15.01
N ALA A 110 -12.04 17.15 -14.51
CA ALA A 110 -13.05 16.10 -14.57
C ALA A 110 -13.60 15.85 -15.99
N ASN A 111 -13.44 16.79 -16.92
CA ASN A 111 -13.90 16.59 -18.30
C ASN A 111 -12.96 15.66 -19.06
N GLU A 112 -11.66 15.89 -18.93
CA GLU A 112 -10.62 15.10 -19.59
C GLU A 112 -10.13 13.91 -18.77
N VAL A 113 -10.49 13.86 -17.47
CA VAL A 113 -9.99 12.85 -16.53
C VAL A 113 -8.47 12.91 -16.43
N THR A 114 -7.94 14.14 -16.36
CA THR A 114 -6.51 14.42 -16.27
C THR A 114 -6.17 15.17 -15.00
N LEU A 115 -4.95 14.96 -14.51
CA LEU A 115 -4.38 15.69 -13.39
C LEU A 115 -3.07 16.36 -13.85
N PHE A 116 -2.91 17.64 -13.57
CA PHE A 116 -1.65 18.33 -13.82
C PHE A 116 -0.61 17.87 -12.80
N CYS A 117 0.56 17.41 -13.26
CA CYS A 117 1.67 17.08 -12.39
C CYS A 117 2.66 18.23 -12.29
N ASP A 118 2.97 18.63 -11.06
CA ASP A 118 3.87 19.76 -10.78
C ASP A 118 5.35 19.47 -11.08
N VAL A 119 5.72 18.19 -11.16
CA VAL A 119 7.09 17.77 -11.52
C VAL A 119 7.28 17.79 -13.04
N CYS A 120 6.38 17.14 -13.79
CA CYS A 120 6.48 17.08 -15.26
C CYS A 120 5.84 18.28 -15.98
N GLN A 121 5.16 19.17 -15.25
CA GLN A 121 4.37 20.31 -15.77
C GLN A 121 3.41 19.93 -16.91
N LYS A 122 2.83 18.72 -16.85
CA LYS A 122 1.96 18.16 -17.89
C LYS A 122 0.69 17.58 -17.28
N HIS A 123 -0.41 17.71 -18.03
CA HIS A 123 -1.64 16.97 -17.78
C HIS A 123 -1.42 15.49 -18.08
N THR A 124 -1.76 14.64 -17.12
CA THR A 124 -1.61 13.19 -17.21
C THR A 124 -2.96 12.54 -17.05
N THR A 125 -3.31 11.66 -17.97
CA THR A 125 -4.54 10.86 -17.89
C THR A 125 -4.48 9.91 -16.70
N LEU A 126 -5.57 9.83 -15.96
CA LEU A 126 -5.70 8.90 -14.84
C LEU A 126 -6.16 7.54 -15.34
N SER A 127 -5.69 6.49 -14.68
CA SER A 127 -6.25 5.15 -14.80
C SER A 127 -6.71 4.65 -13.44
N ILE A 128 -7.53 3.60 -13.40
CA ILE A 128 -7.89 2.95 -12.14
C ILE A 128 -6.89 1.82 -11.90
N SER A 129 -6.33 1.77 -10.69
CA SER A 129 -5.68 0.55 -10.23
C SER A 129 -6.75 -0.49 -9.95
N VAL A 130 -6.83 -1.51 -10.80
CA VAL A 130 -7.74 -2.64 -10.64
C VAL A 130 -7.48 -3.35 -9.30
N VAL A 131 -8.57 -3.74 -8.63
CA VAL A 131 -8.54 -4.56 -7.42
C VAL A 131 -8.58 -6.02 -7.85
N ASP A 132 -7.64 -6.81 -7.35
CA ASP A 132 -7.71 -8.27 -7.44
C ASP A 132 -8.68 -8.77 -6.37
N ILE A 133 -9.87 -9.16 -6.78
CA ILE A 133 -10.96 -9.51 -5.87
C ILE A 133 -10.64 -10.75 -5.04
N GLU A 134 -9.99 -11.74 -5.65
CA GLU A 134 -9.65 -13.00 -4.95
C GLU A 134 -8.58 -12.70 -3.90
N LYS A 135 -7.50 -12.00 -4.28
CA LYS A 135 -6.45 -11.57 -3.33
C LYS A 135 -7.04 -10.70 -2.21
N GLU A 136 -7.99 -9.83 -2.53
CA GLU A 136 -8.62 -8.95 -1.53
C GLU A 136 -9.55 -9.71 -0.57
N ALA A 137 -10.33 -10.67 -1.09
CA ALA A 137 -11.15 -11.55 -0.26
C ALA A 137 -10.30 -12.39 0.69
N ASP A 138 -9.20 -12.95 0.19
CA ASP A 138 -8.23 -13.68 0.99
C ASP A 138 -7.68 -12.83 2.14
N LYS A 139 -7.26 -11.59 1.84
CA LYS A 139 -6.78 -10.65 2.88
C LYS A 139 -7.83 -10.36 3.94
N MET A 140 -9.12 -10.33 3.59
CA MET A 140 -10.20 -10.05 4.53
C MET A 140 -10.52 -11.26 5.42
N LEU A 141 -10.42 -12.49 4.89
CA LEU A 141 -10.66 -13.72 5.67
C LEU A 141 -9.53 -14.02 6.66
N HIS A 142 -8.28 -13.79 6.23
CA HIS A 142 -7.10 -14.02 7.04
C HIS A 142 -6.74 -12.80 7.91
N ARG A 143 -7.66 -11.83 8.01
CA ARG A 143 -7.45 -10.61 8.78
C ARG A 143 -7.41 -10.96 10.28
N PRO A 144 -6.41 -10.47 11.02
CA PRO A 144 -6.44 -10.55 12.48
C PRO A 144 -7.64 -9.78 13.01
N THR A 145 -8.54 -10.47 13.69
CA THR A 145 -9.77 -9.86 14.25
C THR A 145 -9.61 -9.49 15.72
N THR A 146 -8.54 -9.96 16.36
CA THR A 146 -8.24 -9.67 17.77
C THR A 146 -6.90 -8.97 17.94
N ASN A 147 -6.77 -8.18 19.01
CA ASN A 147 -5.50 -7.51 19.37
C ASN A 147 -4.33 -8.50 19.54
N ASN A 148 -4.63 -9.75 19.95
CA ASN A 148 -3.63 -10.79 20.08
C ASN A 148 -3.11 -11.28 18.72
N ASP A 149 -3.99 -11.39 17.73
CA ASP A 149 -3.61 -11.76 16.36
C ASP A 149 -2.77 -10.66 15.70
N ILE A 150 -3.13 -9.38 15.97
CA ILE A 150 -2.35 -8.22 15.51
C ILE A 150 -0.95 -8.24 16.14
N ALA A 151 -0.85 -8.48 17.45
CA ALA A 151 0.44 -8.57 18.14
C ALA A 151 1.31 -9.72 17.60
N ALA A 152 0.70 -10.87 17.28
CA ALA A 152 1.39 -12.01 16.68
C ALA A 152 1.91 -11.71 15.26
N LEU A 153 1.14 -11.00 14.44
CA LEU A 153 1.56 -10.56 13.10
C LEU A 153 2.65 -9.50 13.15
N VAL A 154 2.54 -8.51 14.04
CA VAL A 154 3.61 -7.52 14.22
C VAL A 154 4.91 -8.21 14.66
N LYS A 155 4.80 -9.21 15.55
CA LYS A 155 5.96 -9.99 15.98
C LYS A 155 6.58 -10.78 14.83
N SER A 156 5.77 -11.47 14.01
CA SER A 156 6.28 -12.25 12.88
C SER A 156 6.82 -11.38 11.74
N SER A 157 6.23 -10.21 11.47
CA SER A 157 6.75 -9.22 10.53
C SER A 157 8.09 -8.65 11.01
N ASN A 158 8.21 -8.34 12.31
CA ASN A 158 9.48 -7.91 12.90
C ASN A 158 10.54 -9.00 12.83
N GLU A 159 10.21 -10.25 13.16
CA GLU A 159 11.13 -11.38 13.04
C GLU A 159 11.59 -11.59 11.59
N ASN A 160 10.68 -11.51 10.61
CA ASN A 160 11.00 -11.55 9.18
C ASN A 160 11.87 -10.37 8.72
N TYR A 161 11.61 -9.16 9.22
CA TYR A 161 12.45 -7.98 8.95
C TYR A 161 13.86 -8.18 9.51
N GLN A 162 13.99 -8.66 10.74
CA GLN A 162 15.29 -8.98 11.34
C GLN A 162 15.99 -10.12 10.61
N GLU A 163 15.26 -11.13 10.12
CA GLU A 163 15.82 -12.24 9.36
C GLU A 163 16.28 -11.78 7.97
N LYS A 164 15.53 -10.91 7.29
CA LYS A 164 15.96 -10.24 6.06
C LYS A 164 17.21 -9.37 6.29
N LYS A 165 17.25 -8.62 7.39
CA LYS A 165 18.43 -7.82 7.78
C LYS A 165 19.66 -8.70 8.06
N LYS A 166 19.47 -9.83 8.74
CA LYS A 166 20.52 -10.84 8.94
C LYS A 166 20.98 -11.46 7.61
N LYS A 167 20.05 -11.75 6.68
CA LYS A 167 20.38 -12.26 5.34
C LYS A 167 21.17 -11.24 4.50
N LYS A 168 20.90 -9.95 4.65
CA LYS A 168 21.63 -8.87 3.96
C LYS A 168 23.09 -8.68 4.42
N LEU A 169 23.42 -9.10 5.64
CA LEU A 169 24.77 -8.98 6.21
C LEU A 169 25.53 -10.32 6.23
N ILE A 170 25.08 -11.31 5.46
CA ILE A 170 25.77 -12.60 5.33
C ILE A 170 27.18 -12.35 4.76
N GLY A 171 28.20 -12.83 5.49
CA GLY A 171 29.61 -12.70 5.09
C GLY A 171 30.35 -11.49 5.68
N VAL A 172 29.64 -10.54 6.31
CA VAL A 172 30.28 -9.43 7.03
C VAL A 172 30.72 -9.91 8.42
N ASN A 173 31.93 -9.55 8.83
CA ASN A 173 32.49 -9.88 10.14
C ASN A 173 31.62 -9.27 11.24
N LYS A 174 31.29 -10.07 12.25
CA LYS A 174 30.47 -9.67 13.39
C LYS A 174 31.04 -8.46 14.12
N ASP A 175 32.37 -8.37 14.25
CA ASP A 175 33.03 -7.27 14.93
C ASP A 175 32.79 -5.93 14.21
N VAL A 176 32.72 -5.95 12.87
CA VAL A 176 32.38 -4.78 12.05
C VAL A 176 30.92 -4.39 12.29
N ILE A 177 30.01 -5.36 12.24
CA ILE A 177 28.57 -5.13 12.49
C ILE A 177 28.36 -4.53 13.88
N GLU A 178 29.00 -5.08 14.91
CA GLU A 178 28.87 -4.60 16.29
C GLU A 178 29.48 -3.21 16.46
N LYS A 179 30.66 -2.95 15.88
CA LYS A 179 31.32 -1.64 15.97
C LYS A 179 30.48 -0.53 15.36
N PHE A 180 29.93 -0.71 14.17
CA PHE A 180 29.04 0.29 13.54
C PHE A 180 27.71 0.43 14.28
N LYS A 181 27.17 -0.67 14.80
CA LYS A 181 25.95 -0.66 15.62
C LYS A 181 26.12 0.11 16.94
N LEU A 182 27.30 0.06 17.56
CA LEU A 182 27.61 0.87 18.76
C LEU A 182 27.45 2.37 18.50
N PHE A 183 27.70 2.82 17.27
CA PHE A 183 27.52 4.21 16.85
C PHE A 183 26.15 4.50 16.24
N GLY A 184 25.21 3.53 16.28
CA GLY A 184 23.87 3.69 15.72
C GLY A 184 23.82 3.77 14.19
N ILE A 185 24.87 3.30 13.50
CA ILE A 185 24.98 3.36 12.05
C ILE A 185 24.54 2.02 11.45
N GLU A 186 23.64 2.09 10.47
CA GLU A 186 23.23 0.91 9.71
C GLU A 186 24.14 0.72 8.49
N LEU A 187 24.68 -0.50 8.35
CA LEU A 187 25.45 -0.87 7.17
C LEU A 187 24.53 -0.97 5.95
N ARG A 188 24.99 -0.44 4.82
CA ARG A 188 24.28 -0.51 3.54
C ARG A 188 24.37 -1.93 2.95
N ASP A 189 23.31 -2.34 2.27
CA ASP A 189 23.20 -3.65 1.63
C ASP A 189 23.70 -3.70 0.17
N ASP A 190 24.10 -2.55 -0.36
CA ASP A 190 24.69 -2.39 -1.69
C ASP A 190 26.22 -2.58 -1.71
N ILE A 191 26.87 -2.60 -0.54
CA ILE A 191 28.31 -2.81 -0.39
C ILE A 191 28.61 -4.31 -0.20
N PRO A 192 29.52 -4.89 -0.99
CA PRO A 192 29.92 -6.28 -0.84
C PRO A 192 30.64 -6.55 0.50
N PRO A 193 30.43 -7.72 1.15
CA PRO A 193 30.96 -7.99 2.49
C PRO A 193 32.48 -7.85 2.64
N GLU A 194 33.23 -8.12 1.58
CA GLU A 194 34.69 -8.04 1.57
C GLU A 194 35.18 -6.61 1.86
N LYS A 195 34.43 -5.60 1.39
CA LYS A 195 34.78 -4.19 1.63
C LYS A 195 34.54 -3.78 3.07
N TYR A 196 33.48 -4.29 3.70
CA TYR A 196 33.28 -4.10 5.13
C TYR A 196 34.35 -4.80 5.96
N ASN A 197 34.74 -6.01 5.56
CA ASN A 197 35.73 -6.81 6.28
C ASN A 197 37.15 -6.27 6.17
N ALA A 198 37.42 -5.42 5.17
CA ALA A 198 38.70 -4.73 4.99
C ALA A 198 38.85 -3.49 5.88
N ILE A 199 37.80 -3.06 6.60
CA ILE A 199 37.85 -1.88 7.46
C ILE A 199 38.69 -2.20 8.71
N ASP A 200 39.71 -1.37 8.96
CA ASP A 200 40.43 -1.40 10.23
C ASP A 200 39.57 -0.75 11.33
N LEU A 201 39.03 -1.59 12.21
CA LEU A 201 38.14 -1.17 13.30
C LEU A 201 38.81 -0.27 14.34
N ASN A 202 40.16 -0.25 14.41
CA ASN A 202 40.90 0.62 15.31
C ASN A 202 40.86 2.08 14.85
N LEU A 203 40.64 2.31 13.56
CA LEU A 203 40.44 3.64 13.00
C LEU A 203 39.04 4.18 13.28
N ILE A 204 38.12 3.39 13.84
CA ILE A 204 36.77 3.87 14.17
C ILE A 204 36.71 4.26 15.64
N THR A 205 36.90 5.55 15.90
CA THR A 205 36.93 6.12 17.26
C THR A 205 35.62 6.79 17.66
N ASP A 206 34.88 7.33 16.69
CA ASP A 206 33.60 8.02 16.90
C ASP A 206 32.61 7.80 15.74
N GLN A 207 31.41 8.34 15.89
CA GLN A 207 30.32 8.22 14.94
C GLN A 207 30.60 8.97 13.61
N GLU A 208 31.30 10.10 13.64
CA GLU A 208 31.60 10.88 12.43
C GLU A 208 32.61 10.14 11.55
N MET A 209 33.63 9.55 12.16
CA MET A 209 34.64 8.75 11.50
C MET A 209 34.04 7.47 10.91
N ALA A 210 33.16 6.80 11.65
CA ALA A 210 32.40 5.65 11.15
C ALA A 210 31.54 6.02 9.92
N THR A 211 30.84 7.15 9.97
CA THR A 211 29.99 7.63 8.88
C THR A 211 30.83 8.00 7.65
N THR A 212 31.93 8.70 7.85
CA THR A 212 32.86 9.09 6.79
C THR A 212 33.45 7.88 6.08
N LEU A 213 33.87 6.87 6.84
CA LEU A 213 34.35 5.60 6.29
C LEU A 213 33.26 4.91 5.45
N LEU A 214 32.02 4.84 5.96
CA LEU A 214 30.90 4.24 5.25
C LEU A 214 30.58 4.97 3.92
N MET A 215 30.74 6.29 3.89
CA MET A 215 30.57 7.10 2.67
C MET A 215 31.72 6.95 1.69
N SER A 216 32.93 6.63 2.17
CA SER A 216 34.12 6.42 1.34
C SER A 216 34.20 5.03 0.70
N ILE A 217 33.44 4.07 1.22
CA ILE A 217 33.34 2.73 0.65
C ILE A 217 32.32 2.78 -0.50
N GLU A 218 32.85 2.76 -1.72
CA GLU A 218 32.10 2.41 -2.95
C GLU A 218 31.84 0.91 -3.01
#